data_AF-A0A380RUF5-F1
#
_entry.id   AF-A0A380RUF5-F1
#
_cell.length_a   1.000
_cell.length_b   1.000
_cell.length_c   1.000
_cell.angle_alpha   90.00
_cell.angle_beta   90.00
_cell.angle_gamma   90.00
#
_symmetry.space_group_name_H-M   'P 1'
#
loop_
_entity.id
_entity.type
_entity.pdbx_description
1 polymer ?
#
loop_
_entity_poly.entity_id
_entity_poly.type
_entity_poly.pdbx_seq_one_letter_code
_entity_poly.pdbx_strand_id
1 'polypeptide(L)'
;MNKFLAISFCAMMLATACNSSEEPKTQTVAQKVEVAQPAAAVAEQNVATITTVDWNKAFEMNKAGAVLIDVRTPAEVAKGMASAAAINIPLQEMPQRLGEFPKDKDLLIYCRSGKRSMAASKFLVEKGFTRVFNVEGGILALPPQN
;
A
#
# COMPACT_ATOMS: atom_id res chain seq x y z
N MET A 1 -49.78 -12.31 11.29
CA MET A 1 -50.04 -13.19 10.13
C MET A 1 -51.00 -12.46 9.21
N ASN A 2 -50.51 -11.88 8.11
CA ASN A 2 -51.36 -11.42 7.00
C ASN A 2 -50.60 -11.67 5.70
N LYS A 3 -51.27 -12.41 4.81
CA LYS A 3 -50.83 -12.90 3.50
C LYS A 3 -51.19 -11.86 2.44
N PHE A 4 -50.29 -11.50 1.52
CA PHE A 4 -50.61 -11.03 0.15
C PHE A 4 -49.30 -11.07 -0.65
N LEU A 5 -49.07 -12.07 -1.50
CA LEU A 5 -49.57 -12.28 -2.87
C LEU A 5 -48.68 -11.58 -3.92
N ALA A 6 -48.08 -12.40 -4.77
CA ALA A 6 -47.08 -12.11 -5.78
C ALA A 6 -47.66 -11.61 -7.11
N ILE A 7 -46.93 -10.75 -7.83
CA ILE A 7 -47.00 -10.48 -9.29
C ILE A 7 -45.56 -10.08 -9.68
N SER A 8 -44.68 -10.96 -10.16
CA SER A 8 -44.54 -11.46 -11.54
C SER A 8 -44.75 -10.41 -12.62
N PHE A 9 -43.67 -9.82 -13.15
CA PHE A 9 -43.63 -9.38 -14.56
C PHE A 9 -42.18 -9.47 -15.07
N CYS A 10 -41.87 -10.63 -15.65
CA CYS A 10 -40.80 -10.81 -16.61
C CYS A 10 -41.28 -10.23 -17.95
N ALA A 11 -40.54 -9.29 -18.52
CA ALA A 11 -40.77 -8.82 -19.89
C ALA A 11 -39.42 -8.64 -20.60
N MET A 12 -39.02 -9.75 -21.22
CA MET A 12 -38.00 -9.88 -22.25
C MET A 12 -38.53 -9.23 -23.53
N MET A 13 -37.78 -8.31 -24.14
CA MET A 13 -38.02 -7.83 -25.50
C MET A 13 -36.69 -7.78 -26.27
N LEU A 14 -36.74 -8.42 -27.42
CA LEU A 14 -35.63 -8.90 -28.25
C LEU A 14 -35.23 -7.89 -29.35
N ALA A 15 -33.95 -8.00 -29.71
CA ALA A 15 -33.41 -8.03 -31.08
C ALA A 15 -33.27 -6.73 -31.93
N THR A 16 -31.99 -6.33 -32.09
CA THR A 16 -31.20 -6.11 -33.34
C THR A 16 -31.76 -5.30 -34.52
N ALA A 17 -31.02 -4.28 -34.99
CA ALA A 17 -30.03 -4.38 -36.10
C ALA A 17 -29.73 -3.01 -36.79
N CYS A 18 -28.47 -2.88 -37.26
CA CYS A 18 -27.89 -1.92 -38.24
C CYS A 18 -27.86 -0.43 -37.84
N ASN A 19 -26.85 0.40 -38.18
CA ASN A 19 -26.02 0.48 -39.39
C ASN A 19 -24.77 1.36 -39.05
N SER A 20 -23.56 0.91 -39.40
CA SER A 20 -22.63 1.47 -40.40
C SER A 20 -22.05 2.88 -40.18
N SER A 21 -20.72 2.92 -40.39
CA SER A 21 -19.90 4.02 -40.93
C SER A 21 -19.77 5.30 -40.11
N GLU A 22 -18.56 5.53 -39.57
CA GLU A 22 -17.63 6.58 -40.02
C GLU A 22 -16.54 6.79 -38.95
N GLU A 23 -15.28 6.52 -39.29
CA GLU A 23 -14.18 7.30 -38.71
C GLU A 23 -14.18 8.67 -39.39
N PRO A 24 -14.02 9.76 -38.64
CA PRO A 24 -12.97 10.68 -39.06
C PRO A 24 -12.18 11.32 -37.92
N LYS A 25 -10.92 11.55 -38.25
CA LYS A 25 -9.91 12.35 -37.58
C LYS A 25 -10.41 13.75 -37.20
N THR A 26 -9.75 14.33 -36.19
CA THR A 26 -9.19 15.71 -36.20
C THR A 26 -9.63 16.64 -35.04
N GLN A 27 -8.61 17.19 -34.36
CA GLN A 27 -8.53 18.49 -33.66
C GLN A 27 -9.17 18.72 -32.27
N THR A 28 -8.26 18.94 -31.30
CA THR A 28 -8.02 20.16 -30.52
C THR A 28 -9.18 21.02 -29.96
N VAL A 29 -8.99 21.41 -28.68
CA VAL A 29 -9.43 22.61 -27.93
C VAL A 29 -10.63 22.46 -26.95
N ALA A 30 -10.27 22.50 -25.67
CA ALA A 30 -10.90 23.13 -24.50
C ALA A 30 -12.42 23.26 -24.37
N GLN A 31 -12.96 22.69 -23.28
CA GLN A 31 -13.72 23.36 -22.19
C GLN A 31 -14.05 22.30 -21.12
N LYS A 32 -13.38 22.31 -19.96
CA LYS A 32 -13.78 22.91 -18.68
C LYS A 32 -15.22 22.60 -18.25
N VAL A 33 -15.37 21.66 -17.30
CA VAL A 33 -16.31 21.79 -16.18
C VAL A 33 -15.58 21.44 -14.89
N GLU A 34 -15.63 22.40 -13.98
CA GLU A 34 -14.98 22.49 -12.70
C GLU A 34 -16.02 22.20 -11.63
N VAL A 35 -15.73 21.30 -10.68
CA VAL A 35 -16.23 21.44 -9.32
C VAL A 35 -15.08 21.12 -8.35
N ALA A 36 -14.48 22.23 -7.88
CA ALA A 36 -13.94 22.46 -6.54
C ALA A 36 -12.67 21.70 -6.09
N GLN A 37 -11.50 22.26 -6.46
CA GLN A 37 -10.35 22.46 -5.55
C GLN A 37 -10.66 23.68 -4.63
N PRO A 38 -9.89 24.06 -3.56
CA PRO A 38 -8.47 23.78 -3.33
C PRO A 38 -8.00 23.70 -1.84
N ALA A 39 -6.68 23.62 -1.64
CA ALA A 39 -5.91 24.04 -0.46
C ALA A 39 -5.49 22.96 0.56
N ALA A 40 -4.34 22.35 0.31
CA ALA A 40 -3.19 22.64 1.16
C ALA A 40 -1.95 22.59 0.27
N ALA A 41 -1.06 23.55 0.46
CA ALA A 41 0.13 23.80 -0.33
C ALA A 41 0.85 22.53 -0.77
N VAL A 42 1.42 22.56 -1.97
CA VAL A 42 2.64 21.81 -2.28
C VAL A 42 3.70 22.22 -1.27
N ALA A 43 3.60 21.65 -0.07
CA ALA A 43 4.61 21.80 0.95
C ALA A 43 5.86 21.18 0.34
N GLU A 44 6.89 21.99 0.20
CA GLU A 44 8.27 21.60 -0.04
C GLU A 44 8.56 20.37 0.84
N GLN A 45 8.38 19.17 0.29
CA GLN A 45 8.51 17.96 1.07
C GLN A 45 10.00 17.73 1.22
N ASN A 46 10.52 17.97 2.43
CA ASN A 46 11.75 17.34 2.89
C ASN A 46 11.63 15.86 2.55
N VAL A 47 12.32 15.41 1.49
CA VAL A 47 12.29 14.03 1.05
C VAL A 47 13.01 13.25 2.14
N ALA A 48 12.27 12.72 3.11
CA ALA A 48 12.89 11.95 4.17
C ALA A 48 13.67 10.81 3.52
N THR A 49 14.98 10.82 3.72
CA THR A 49 15.87 9.85 3.09
C THR A 49 15.62 8.48 3.68
N ILE A 50 15.25 7.52 2.84
CA ILE A 50 15.17 6.12 3.24
C ILE A 50 16.57 5.63 3.50
N THR A 51 16.86 5.32 4.76
CA THR A 51 18.14 4.73 5.14
C THR A 51 18.03 3.20 5.02
N THR A 52 19.02 2.56 4.43
CA THR A 52 19.10 1.09 4.40
C THR A 52 20.05 0.61 5.48
N VAL A 53 19.64 -0.41 6.24
CA VAL A 53 20.40 -0.98 7.35
C VAL A 53 20.49 -2.50 7.19
N ASP A 54 21.57 -3.10 7.67
CA ASP A 54 21.68 -4.55 7.80
C ASP A 54 20.89 -5.08 9.00
N TRP A 55 20.81 -6.41 9.12
CA TRP A 55 20.07 -7.07 10.20
C TRP A 55 20.66 -6.87 11.60
N ASN A 56 21.98 -6.80 11.73
CA ASN A 56 22.60 -6.57 13.04
C ASN A 56 22.19 -5.20 13.56
N LYS A 57 22.26 -4.18 12.70
CA LYS A 57 21.81 -2.83 13.05
C LYS A 57 20.31 -2.76 13.29
N ALA A 58 19.51 -3.43 12.47
CA ALA A 58 18.06 -3.50 12.66
C ALA A 58 17.71 -4.11 14.04
N PHE A 59 18.41 -5.15 14.48
CA PHE A 59 18.19 -5.74 15.80
C PHE A 59 18.61 -4.83 16.95
N GLU A 60 19.73 -4.10 16.83
CA GLU A 60 20.09 -3.07 17.81
C GLU A 60 19.00 -2.00 17.95
N MET A 61 18.52 -1.49 16.82
CA MET A 61 17.46 -0.48 16.78
C MET A 61 16.15 -1.03 17.35
N ASN A 62 15.79 -2.28 17.03
CA ASN A 62 14.59 -2.91 17.57
C ASN A 62 14.66 -3.08 19.09
N LYS A 63 15.83 -3.46 19.64
CA LYS A 63 16.08 -3.46 21.10
C LYS A 63 15.98 -2.07 21.72
N ALA A 64 16.35 -1.02 20.97
CA ALA A 64 16.22 0.38 21.39
C ALA A 64 14.80 0.96 21.21
N GLY A 65 13.83 0.16 20.77
CA GLY A 65 12.42 0.55 20.67
C GLY A 65 11.92 0.86 19.25
N ALA A 66 12.74 0.64 18.21
CA ALA A 66 12.28 0.66 16.83
C ALA A 66 11.28 -0.48 16.57
N VAL A 67 10.34 -0.27 15.65
CA VAL A 67 9.31 -1.24 15.31
C VAL A 67 9.68 -1.96 14.02
N LEU A 68 9.74 -3.28 14.10
CA LEU A 68 10.02 -4.15 12.95
C LEU A 68 8.70 -4.49 12.24
N ILE A 69 8.57 -4.11 10.98
CA ILE A 69 7.38 -4.35 10.15
C ILE A 69 7.72 -5.34 9.03
N ASP A 70 6.98 -6.44 8.99
CA ASP A 70 7.03 -7.40 7.89
C ASP A 70 5.94 -7.09 6.87
N VAL A 71 6.33 -6.70 5.65
CA VAL A 71 5.38 -6.38 4.57
C VAL A 71 5.09 -7.54 3.63
N ARG A 72 5.48 -8.76 4.01
CA ARG A 72 5.13 -10.00 3.28
C ARG A 72 3.66 -10.36 3.48
N THR A 73 3.21 -11.33 2.68
CA THR A 73 1.86 -11.90 2.83
C THR A 73 1.74 -12.71 4.13
N PRO A 74 0.53 -12.85 4.70
CA PRO A 74 0.32 -13.69 5.88
C PRO A 74 0.77 -15.15 5.68
N ALA A 75 0.62 -15.67 4.45
CA ALA A 75 1.06 -17.02 4.10
C ALA A 75 2.60 -17.19 4.10
N GLU A 76 3.36 -16.14 3.80
CA GLU A 76 4.82 -16.14 3.97
C GLU A 76 5.22 -16.03 5.45
N VAL A 77 4.50 -15.21 6.20
CA VAL A 77 4.71 -15.01 7.65
C VAL A 77 4.43 -16.27 8.46
N ALA A 78 3.41 -17.04 8.08
CA ALA A 78 3.10 -18.33 8.69
C ALA A 78 4.23 -19.36 8.58
N LYS A 79 5.20 -19.15 7.68
CA LYS A 79 6.40 -20.00 7.52
C LYS A 79 7.57 -19.54 8.37
N GLY A 80 7.45 -18.42 9.08
CA GLY A 80 8.48 -17.85 9.94
C GLY A 80 8.65 -16.35 9.72
N MET A 81 9.01 -15.66 10.81
CA MET A 81 9.31 -14.24 10.87
C MET A 81 10.72 -14.01 11.41
N ALA A 82 11.27 -12.83 11.14
CA ALA A 82 12.57 -12.45 11.68
C ALA A 82 12.58 -12.22 13.20
N SER A 83 11.42 -11.90 13.78
CA SER A 83 11.25 -11.69 15.22
C SER A 83 9.79 -11.94 15.58
N ALA A 84 9.54 -12.48 16.78
CA ALA A 84 8.19 -12.63 17.33
C ALA A 84 7.52 -11.27 17.62
N ALA A 85 8.31 -10.21 17.80
CA ALA A 85 7.82 -8.85 18.02
C ALA A 85 7.54 -8.09 16.70
N ALA A 86 7.81 -8.69 15.54
CA ALA A 86 7.53 -8.06 14.25
C ALA A 86 6.03 -7.99 13.99
N ILE A 87 5.56 -6.86 13.46
CA ILE A 87 4.16 -6.66 13.07
C ILE A 87 4.02 -6.95 11.58
N ASN A 88 3.07 -7.82 11.20
CA ASN A 88 2.77 -8.04 9.79
C ASN A 88 1.74 -7.04 9.27
N ILE A 89 2.17 -6.21 8.31
CA ILE A 89 1.30 -5.32 7.54
C ILE A 89 1.65 -5.52 6.06
N PRO A 90 0.93 -6.40 5.34
CA PRO A 90 1.21 -6.69 3.93
C PRO A 90 1.23 -5.42 3.09
N LEU A 91 2.19 -5.32 2.14
CA LEU A 91 2.38 -4.13 1.31
C LEU A 91 1.07 -3.62 0.67
N GLN A 92 0.22 -4.54 0.21
CA GLN A 92 -1.04 -4.25 -0.45
C GLN A 92 -2.10 -3.66 0.49
N GLU A 93 -2.01 -3.93 1.80
CA GLU A 93 -2.97 -3.47 2.81
C GLU A 93 -2.54 -2.14 3.45
N MET A 94 -1.27 -1.74 3.30
CA MET A 94 -0.71 -0.52 3.91
C MET A 94 -1.55 0.75 3.69
N PRO A 95 -2.14 1.01 2.50
CA PRO A 95 -2.97 2.21 2.31
C PRO A 95 -4.18 2.28 3.24
N GLN A 96 -4.77 1.13 3.58
CA GLN A 96 -5.94 1.04 4.47
C GLN A 96 -5.53 0.97 5.94
N ARG A 97 -4.30 0.53 6.22
CA ARG A 97 -3.76 0.27 7.56
C ARG A 97 -2.74 1.32 7.99
N LEU A 98 -2.72 2.49 7.36
CA LEU A 98 -1.72 3.54 7.61
C LEU A 98 -1.72 4.02 9.08
N GLY A 99 -2.87 3.98 9.75
CA GLY A 99 -3.01 4.36 11.16
C GLY A 99 -2.33 3.41 12.15
N GLU A 100 -1.93 2.22 11.72
CA GLU A 100 -1.23 1.25 12.57
C GLU A 100 0.28 1.52 12.67
N PHE A 101 0.83 2.38 11.81
CA PHE A 101 2.24 2.73 11.83
C PHE A 101 2.50 3.86 12.85
N PRO A 102 3.35 3.62 13.87
CA PRO A 102 3.71 4.66 14.82
C PRO A 102 4.56 5.74 14.14
N LYS A 103 4.18 7.01 14.31
CA LYS A 103 4.89 8.16 13.73
C LYS A 103 6.07 8.64 14.59
N ASP A 104 6.08 8.24 15.86
CA ASP A 104 7.05 8.63 16.89
C ASP A 104 8.20 7.63 17.06
N LYS A 105 8.25 6.57 16.24
CA LYS A 105 9.24 5.49 16.32
C LYS A 105 9.97 5.28 15.00
N ASP A 106 11.15 4.67 15.08
CA ASP A 106 11.83 4.16 13.89
C ASP A 106 11.08 2.95 13.35
N LEU A 107 10.83 2.95 12.05
CA LEU A 107 10.16 1.87 11.34
C LEU A 107 11.18 1.08 10.53
N LEU A 108 11.47 -0.15 10.96
CA LEU A 108 12.35 -1.09 10.29
C LEU A 108 11.50 -1.97 9.37
N ILE A 109 11.52 -1.73 8.07
CA ILE A 109 10.66 -2.40 7.09
C ILE A 109 11.45 -3.50 6.39
N TYR A 110 10.94 -4.74 6.43
CA TYR A 110 11.54 -5.85 5.70
C TYR A 110 10.49 -6.66 4.93
N CYS A 111 10.96 -7.38 3.91
CA CYS A 111 10.14 -8.30 3.15
C CYS A 111 10.92 -9.60 2.88
N ARG A 112 10.63 -10.31 1.79
CA ARG A 112 11.42 -11.50 1.41
C ARG A 112 12.86 -11.14 1.03
N SER A 113 13.07 -10.21 0.10
CA SER A 113 14.39 -9.97 -0.53
C SER A 113 14.79 -8.48 -0.61
N GLY A 114 14.11 -7.58 0.10
CA GLY A 114 14.36 -6.12 0.07
C GLY A 114 13.54 -5.30 -0.94
N LYS A 115 12.99 -5.91 -2.01
CA LYS A 115 12.30 -5.15 -3.08
C LYS A 115 10.96 -4.54 -2.63
N ARG A 116 10.10 -5.34 -1.99
CA ARG A 116 8.78 -4.89 -1.49
C ARG A 116 8.91 -3.92 -0.32
N SER A 117 9.89 -4.13 0.55
CA SER A 117 10.16 -3.24 1.69
C SER A 117 10.70 -1.88 1.24
N MET A 118 11.49 -1.81 0.17
CA MET A 118 11.88 -0.54 -0.43
C MET A 118 10.65 0.23 -0.96
N ALA A 119 9.72 -0.46 -1.63
CA ALA A 119 8.48 0.16 -2.09
C ALA A 119 7.59 0.63 -0.92
N ALA A 120 7.44 -0.19 0.12
CA ALA A 120 6.76 0.19 1.35
C ALA A 120 7.39 1.41 2.02
N SER A 121 8.72 1.47 2.06
CA SER A 121 9.46 2.57 2.67
C SER A 121 9.22 3.89 1.94
N LYS A 122 9.24 3.86 0.59
CA LYS A 122 8.89 5.03 -0.25
C LYS A 122 7.46 5.49 0.00
N PHE A 123 6.52 4.55 0.03
CA PHE A 123 5.13 4.85 0.33
C PHE A 123 4.97 5.53 1.71
N LEU A 124 5.65 5.03 2.75
CA LEU A 124 5.60 5.65 4.07
C LEU A 124 6.20 7.07 4.08
N VAL A 125 7.35 7.26 3.42
CA VAL A 125 7.96 8.59 3.28
C VAL A 125 7.02 9.57 2.58
N GLU A 126 6.36 9.14 1.48
CA GLU A 126 5.35 9.94 0.77
C GLU A 126 4.12 10.28 1.64
N LYS A 127 3.85 9.48 2.68
CA LYS A 127 2.80 9.75 3.68
C LYS A 127 3.27 10.55 4.89
N GLY A 128 4.50 11.09 4.83
CA GLY A 128 5.06 11.98 5.85
C GLY A 128 5.72 11.26 7.02
N PHE A 129 6.03 9.96 6.88
CA PHE A 129 6.86 9.28 7.87
C PHE A 129 8.33 9.64 7.64
N THR A 130 9.00 10.14 8.67
CA THR A 130 10.37 10.65 8.57
C THR A 130 11.43 9.66 9.06
N ARG A 131 11.03 8.65 9.82
CA ARG A 131 11.91 7.68 10.49
C ARG A 131 11.75 6.27 9.90
N VAL A 132 12.02 6.15 8.60
CA VAL A 132 11.79 4.91 7.83
C VAL A 132 13.11 4.29 7.39
N PHE A 133 13.29 3.03 7.74
CA PHE A 133 14.51 2.26 7.49
C PHE A 133 14.16 1.00 6.72
N ASN A 134 14.81 0.77 5.57
CA ASN A 134 14.68 -0.48 4.84
C ASN A 134 15.74 -1.48 5.34
N VAL A 135 15.31 -2.68 5.72
CA VAL A 135 16.24 -3.75 6.09
C VAL A 135 16.76 -4.44 4.83
N GLU A 136 18.07 -4.40 4.63
CA GLU A 136 18.74 -4.95 3.45
C GLU A 136 18.55 -6.46 3.32
N GLY A 137 18.40 -6.94 2.09
CA GLY A 137 18.27 -8.37 1.78
C GLY A 137 16.97 -9.03 2.26
N GLY A 138 16.14 -8.34 3.05
CA GLY A 138 14.93 -8.92 3.64
C GLY A 138 15.23 -10.16 4.49
N ILE A 139 14.23 -11.03 4.67
CA ILE A 139 14.39 -12.24 5.48
C ILE A 139 15.43 -13.23 4.91
N LEU A 140 15.77 -13.15 3.63
CA LEU A 140 16.80 -14.00 3.03
C LEU A 140 18.22 -13.67 3.52
N ALA A 141 18.44 -12.47 4.04
CA ALA A 141 19.70 -12.05 4.65
C ALA A 141 19.68 -12.11 6.19
N LEU A 142 18.63 -12.71 6.77
CA LEU A 142 18.48 -12.83 8.22
C LEU A 142 19.63 -13.69 8.79
N PRO A 143 20.42 -13.20 9.76
CA PRO A 143 21.48 -13.99 10.38
C PRO A 143 20.89 -15.14 11.21
N PRO A 144 21.64 -16.24 11.36
CA PRO A 144 21.30 -17.32 12.30
C PRO A 144 21.08 -16.76 13.72
N GLN A 145 20.01 -17.21 14.36
CA GLN A 145 19.68 -16.83 15.74
C GLN A 145 20.32 -17.87 16.66
N ASN A 146 21.57 -17.63 17.06
CA ASN A 146 22.36 -18.52 17.93
C ASN A 146 22.30 -18.07 19.39
#